data_AF-A0A645HQQ1-F1
#
_entry.id   AF-A0A645HQQ1-F1
#
_cell.length_a   1.000
_cell.length_b   1.000
_cell.length_c   1.000
_cell.angle_alpha   90.00
_cell.angle_beta   90.00
_cell.angle_gamma   90.00
#
_symmetry.space_group_name_H-M   'P 1'
#
loop_
_entity.id
_entity.type
_entity.pdbx_description
1 polymer ?
#
loop_
_entity_poly.entity_id
_entity_poly.type
_entity_poly.pdbx_seq_one_letter_code
_entity_poly.pdbx_strand_id
1 'polypeptide(L)' 'MKKGFIPVIIITIIAAAFLILYALGITMGLLDSNMPFIAVIFVAVIFLILLIMLAITLIERIKEIKGEDKDDISKY' A
#
# COMPACT_ATOMS: atom_id res chain seq x y z
N MET A 1 17.44 -14.07 3.02
CA MET A 1 16.64 -12.81 3.13
C MET A 1 17.20 -12.01 4.30
N LYS A 2 17.74 -10.80 4.08
CA LYS A 2 18.23 -9.93 5.17
C LYS A 2 17.09 -9.64 6.16
N LYS A 3 17.43 -9.48 7.44
CA LYS A 3 16.49 -9.28 8.56
C LYS A 3 15.52 -8.09 8.39
N GLY A 4 15.85 -7.11 7.54
CA GLY A 4 14.99 -5.95 7.24
C GLY A 4 13.87 -6.20 6.20
N PHE A 5 13.92 -7.28 5.43
CA PHE A 5 12.96 -7.51 4.34
C PHE A 5 11.57 -7.96 4.85
N ILE A 6 11.58 -8.86 5.83
CA ILE A 6 10.38 -9.40 6.47
C ILE A 6 9.55 -8.31 7.17
N PRO A 7 10.12 -7.44 8.03
CA PRO A 7 9.33 -6.40 8.70
C PRO A 7 8.73 -5.39 7.72
N VAL A 8 9.43 -5.03 6.64
CA VAL A 8 8.89 -4.11 5.61
C VAL A 8 7.65 -4.68 4.95
N ILE A 9 7.66 -5.96 4.56
CA ILE A 9 6.50 -6.63 3.97
C ILE A 9 5.35 -6.70 4.97
N ILE A 10 5.64 -7.11 6.22
CA ILE A 10 4.61 -7.23 7.27
C ILE A 10 3.93 -5.89 7.52
N ILE A 11 4.70 -4.82 7.71
CA ILE A 11 4.17 -3.47 7.95
C ILE A 11 3.32 -3.01 6.76
N THR A 12 3.77 -3.28 5.53
CA THR A 12 3.02 -2.90 4.33
C THR A 12 1.70 -3.66 4.22
N ILE A 13 1.68 -4.97 4.52
CA ILE A 13 0.45 -5.78 4.52
C ILE A 13 -0.53 -5.24 5.58
N ILE A 14 -0.04 -4.93 6.77
CA ILE A 14 -0.85 -4.35 7.84
C ILE A 14 -1.43 -3.00 7.40
N ALA A 15 -0.60 -2.11 6.84
CA ALA A 15 -1.03 -0.81 6.34
C ALA A 15 -2.09 -0.94 5.23
N ALA A 16 -1.90 -1.88 4.29
CA ALA A 16 -2.86 -2.17 3.23
C ALA A 16 -4.19 -2.68 3.81
N ALA A 17 -4.14 -3.58 4.79
CA ALA A 17 -5.34 -4.11 5.45
C ALA A 17 -6.12 -2.98 6.14
N PHE A 18 -5.45 -2.11 6.90
CA PHE A 18 -6.09 -0.94 7.51
C PHE A 18 -6.71 -0.01 6.47
N LEU A 19 -6.00 0.25 5.38
CA LEU A 19 -6.47 1.14 4.32
C LEU A 19 -7.71 0.55 3.61
N ILE A 20 -7.73 -0.75 3.37
CA ILE A 20 -8.90 -1.46 2.81
C ILE A 20 -10.08 -1.41 3.78
N LEU A 21 -9.87 -1.69 5.07
CA LEU A 21 -10.93 -1.61 6.08
C LEU A 21 -11.53 -0.19 6.15
N TYR A 22 -10.68 0.82 6.10
CA TYR A 22 -11.12 2.22 6.11
C TYR A 22 -11.87 2.59 4.83
N ALA A 23 -11.38 2.15 3.67
CA ALA A 23 -12.06 2.32 2.38
C ALA A 23 -13.46 1.69 2.39
N LEU A 24 -13.58 0.47 2.91
CA LEU A 24 -14.86 -0.22 3.05
C LEU A 24 -15.80 0.52 3.99
N GLY A 25 -15.31 0.93 5.17
CA GLY A 25 -16.12 1.67 6.15
C GLY A 25 -16.69 2.98 5.58
N ILE A 26 -15.85 3.76 4.90
CA ILE A 26 -16.29 5.02 4.28
C ILE A 26 -17.23 4.75 3.10
N THR A 27 -16.89 3.84 2.19
CA THR A 27 -17.72 3.59 1.00
C THR A 27 -19.09 3.01 1.37
N MET A 28 -19.17 2.11 2.37
CA MET A 28 -20.43 1.62 2.92
C MET A 28 -21.24 2.74 3.58
N GLY A 29 -20.62 3.60 4.39
CA GLY A 29 -21.30 4.74 5.01
C GLY A 29 -21.87 5.73 3.98
N LEU A 30 -21.14 5.97 2.87
CA LEU A 30 -21.62 6.82 1.78
C LEU A 30 -22.80 6.18 1.03
N LEU A 31 -22.77 4.87 0.80
CA LEU A 31 -23.88 4.15 0.17
C LEU A 31 -25.15 4.19 1.03
N ASP A 32 -25.02 4.08 2.36
CA ASP A 32 -26.15 4.16 3.29
C ASP A 32 -26.72 5.58 3.40
N SER A 33 -25.88 6.59 3.21
CA SER A 33 -26.26 8.02 3.31
C SER A 33 -26.99 8.58 2.07
N ASN A 34 -27.38 7.75 1.10
CA ASN A 34 -27.98 8.17 -0.18
C ASN A 34 -27.14 9.24 -0.93
N MET A 35 -25.82 9.23 -0.77
CA MET A 35 -24.93 10.11 -1.53
C MET A 35 -25.01 9.82 -3.04
N PRO A 36 -24.80 10.84 -3.91
CA PRO A 36 -24.70 10.61 -5.33
C PRO A 36 -23.65 9.55 -5.66
N PHE A 37 -24.00 8.60 -6.53
CA PHE A 37 -23.10 7.48 -6.89
C PHE A 37 -21.73 7.95 -7.41
N ILE A 38 -21.69 9.12 -8.07
CA ILE A 38 -20.44 9.74 -8.53
C ILE A 38 -19.49 10.09 -7.37
N ALA A 39 -20.02 10.48 -6.20
CA ALA A 39 -19.21 10.77 -5.02
C ALA A 39 -18.61 9.47 -4.44
N VAL A 40 -19.37 8.37 -4.44
CA VAL A 40 -18.89 7.05 -4.03
C VAL A 40 -17.75 6.58 -4.93
N ILE A 41 -17.92 6.70 -6.26
CA ILE A 41 -16.87 6.38 -7.23
C ILE A 41 -15.63 7.23 -6.97
N PHE A 42 -15.79 8.54 -6.79
CA PHE A 42 -14.68 9.44 -6.56
C PHE A 42 -13.86 9.04 -5.31
N VAL A 43 -14.54 8.73 -4.21
CA VAL A 43 -13.88 8.25 -2.97
C VAL A 43 -13.21 6.89 -3.17
N ALA A 44 -13.86 5.95 -3.87
CA ALA A 44 -13.26 4.65 -4.19
C ALA A 44 -11.99 4.79 -5.04
N VAL A 45 -11.97 5.71 -6.00
CA VAL A 45 -10.78 6.01 -6.83
C VAL A 45 -9.64 6.57 -5.98
N ILE A 46 -9.94 7.45 -5.00
CA ILE A 46 -8.91 7.96 -4.07
C ILE A 46 -8.26 6.81 -3.30
N PHE A 47 -9.05 5.89 -2.74
CA PHE A 47 -8.50 4.74 -2.03
C PHE A 47 -7.70 3.80 -2.93
N LEU A 48 -8.12 3.63 -4.19
CA LEU A 48 -7.37 2.86 -5.18
C LEU A 48 -6.01 3.48 -5.46
N ILE A 49 -5.94 4.81 -5.63
CA ILE A 49 -4.67 5.54 -5.81
C ILE A 49 -3.76 5.33 -4.60
N LEU A 50 -4.29 5.43 -3.39
CA LEU A 50 -3.52 5.20 -2.16
C LEU A 50 -2.96 3.77 -2.08
N LEU A 51 -3.74 2.76 -2.48
CA LEU A 51 -3.26 1.37 -2.56
C LEU A 51 -2.13 1.21 -3.58
N ILE A 52 -2.26 1.83 -4.75
CA ILE A 52 -1.22 1.80 -5.78
C ILE A 52 0.07 2.47 -5.27
N MET A 53 -0.04 3.64 -4.63
CA MET A 53 1.12 4.33 -4.03
C MET A 53 1.80 3.48 -2.96
N LEU A 54 1.03 2.79 -2.11
CA LEU A 54 1.57 1.88 -1.11
C LEU A 54 2.33 0.71 -1.76
N ALA A 55 1.78 0.14 -2.83
CA ALA A 55 2.44 -0.93 -3.58
C ALA A 55 3.74 -0.48 -4.26
N ILE A 56 3.75 0.73 -4.85
CA ILE A 56 4.96 1.32 -5.44
C ILE A 56 6.03 1.52 -4.37
N THR A 57 5.66 2.09 -3.23
CA THR A 57 6.58 2.33 -2.09
C THR A 57 7.20 1.02 -1.60
N LEU A 58 6.42 -0.06 -1.53
CA LEU A 58 6.94 -1.39 -1.20
C LEU A 58 7.95 -1.89 -2.24
N ILE A 59 7.65 -1.73 -3.53
CA ILE A 59 8.55 -2.14 -4.61
C ILE A 59 9.86 -1.35 -4.54
N GLU A 60 9.80 -0.04 -4.31
CA GLU A 60 11.00 0.81 -4.15
C GLU A 60 11.82 0.37 -2.95
N ARG A 61 11.21 0.16 -1.79
CA ARG A 61 11.91 -0.37 -0.60
C ARG A 61 12.52 -1.75 -0.84
N ILE A 62 11.82 -2.64 -1.52
CA ILE A 62 12.34 -3.96 -1.89
C ILE A 62 13.56 -3.82 -2.82
N LYS A 63 13.53 -2.88 -3.77
CA LYS A 63 14.64 -2.61 -4.68
C LYS A 63 15.84 -2.05 -3.93
N GLU A 64 15.65 -1.13 -2.99
CA GLU A 64 16.73 -0.58 -2.15
C GLU A 64 17.44 -1.69 -1.36
N ILE A 65 16.67 -2.52 -0.63
CA ILE A 65 17.23 -3.60 0.18
C ILE A 65 18.01 -4.61 -0.68
N LYS A 66 17.55 -4.88 -1.91
CA LYS A 66 18.24 -5.77 -2.87
C LYS A 66 19.40 -5.08 -3.60
N GLY A 67 19.37 -3.76 -3.73
CA GLY A 67 20.39 -2.96 -4.40
C GLY A 67 21.68 -2.88 -3.58
N GLU A 68 21.54 -2.71 -2.26
CA GLU A 68 22.66 -2.81 -1.31
C GLU A 68 23.40 -4.16 -1.41
N ASP A 69 22.68 -5.27 -1.70
CA ASP A 69 23.30 -6.59 -1.85
C ASP A 69 24.22 -6.68 -3.08
N LYS A 70 23.94 -5.94 -4.17
CA LYS A 70 24.77 -5.98 -5.37
C LYS A 70 26.07 -5.19 -5.21
N ASP A 71 26.01 -4.06 -4.52
CA ASP A 71 27.17 -3.19 -4.35
C ASP A 71 28.19 -3.81 -3.39
N ASP A 72 27.73 -4.48 -2.33
CA ASP A 72 28.60 -5.19 -1.37
C ASP A 72 29.24 -6.46 -1.96
N ILE A 73 28.54 -7.22 -2.80
CA ILE A 73 29.10 -8.41 -3.47
C ILE A 73 30.14 -8.02 -4.54
N SER A 74 29.99 -6.87 -5.21
CA SER A 74 30.93 -6.43 -6.25
C SER A 74 32.31 -5.99 -5.73
N LYS A 75 32.44 -5.80 -4.41
CA LYS A 75 33.66 -5.35 -3.73
C LYS A 75 34.59 -6.50 -3.28
N TYR A 76 34.20 -7.75 -3.47
CA TYR A 76 34.97 -8.94 -3.12
C TYR A 76 35.04 -9.93 -4.29
#